data_AF-A0A2M9ET91-F1
#
_entry.id   AF-A0A2M9ET91-F1
#
_cell.length_a   1.000
_cell.length_b   1.000
_cell.length_c   1.000
_cell.angle_alpha   90.00
_cell.angle_beta   90.00
_cell.angle_gamma   90.00
#
_symmetry.space_group_name_H-M   'P 1'
#
loop_
_entity.id
_entity.type
_entity.pdbx_description
1 polymer ?
#
loop_
_entity_poly.entity_id
_entity_poly.type
_entity_poly.pdbx_seq_one_letter_code
_entity_poly.pdbx_strand_id
1 'polypeptide(L)'
;MRLALGFLLWWISAWLLHVYVLMPKKSMPGSMFPVCVWDGARPISVFLAEREKAGIPQRLCTEAVDYHEADRPYRLRLEEVAPATFHLQVWNDSMGDPFESAYQVASTNPEHIIPLWQRRGANMARALSFFYAFVPSIVLYKLLFYLRARRLNKKQQADTP
;
A
#
# COMPACT_ATOMS: atom_id res chain seq x y z
N MET A 1 -13.32 15.33 -27.04
CA MET A 1 -13.03 16.00 -25.74
C MET A 1 -13.91 15.57 -24.56
N ARG A 2 -15.23 15.32 -24.73
CA ARG A 2 -16.12 15.00 -23.59
C ARG A 2 -15.78 13.70 -22.85
N LEU A 3 -15.44 12.64 -23.59
CA LEU A 3 -14.97 11.36 -23.03
C LEU A 3 -13.63 11.50 -22.30
N ALA A 4 -12.66 12.19 -22.90
CA ALA A 4 -11.35 12.44 -22.28
C ALA A 4 -11.47 13.19 -20.94
N LEU A 5 -12.35 14.18 -20.85
CA LEU A 5 -12.62 14.88 -19.60
C LEU A 5 -13.26 13.95 -18.56
N GLY A 6 -14.20 13.10 -18.96
CA GLY A 6 -14.80 12.09 -18.07
C GLY A 6 -13.76 11.11 -17.51
N PHE A 7 -12.88 10.58 -18.35
CA PHE A 7 -11.79 9.71 -17.93
C PHE A 7 -10.80 10.41 -16.99
N LEU A 8 -10.46 11.67 -17.27
CA LEU A 8 -9.57 12.45 -16.41
C LEU A 8 -10.20 12.71 -15.03
N LEU A 9 -11.49 13.05 -14.98
CA LEU A 9 -12.21 13.22 -13.71
C LEU A 9 -12.32 11.90 -12.94
N TRP A 10 -12.58 10.79 -13.63
CA TRP A 10 -12.61 9.46 -13.03
C TRP A 10 -11.25 9.08 -12.45
N TRP A 11 -10.18 9.26 -13.21
CA TRP A 11 -8.81 8.99 -12.78
C TRP A 11 -8.42 9.79 -11.54
N ILE A 12 -8.67 11.10 -11.55
CA ILE A 12 -8.41 11.98 -10.39
C ILE A 12 -9.25 11.54 -9.17
N SER A 13 -10.55 11.27 -9.37
CA SER A 13 -11.44 10.83 -8.29
C SER A 13 -10.96 9.50 -7.68
N ALA A 14 -10.49 8.56 -8.51
CA ALA A 14 -9.96 7.27 -8.06
C ALA A 14 -8.69 7.42 -7.24
N TRP A 15 -7.78 8.30 -7.65
CA TRP A 15 -6.57 8.58 -6.90
C TRP A 15 -6.86 9.27 -5.57
N LEU A 16 -7.74 10.27 -5.56
CA LEU A 16 -8.17 10.94 -4.34
C LEU A 16 -8.83 9.95 -3.37
N LEU A 17 -9.75 9.12 -3.88
CA LEU A 17 -10.44 8.12 -3.06
C LEU A 17 -9.45 7.09 -2.50
N HIS A 18 -8.49 6.66 -3.30
CA HIS A 18 -7.43 5.78 -2.84
C HIS A 18 -6.67 6.40 -1.68
N VAL A 19 -6.02 7.55 -1.90
CA VAL A 19 -5.09 8.16 -0.94
C VAL A 19 -5.80 8.61 0.34
N TYR A 20 -7.00 9.20 0.23
CA TYR A 20 -7.66 9.82 1.38
C TYR A 20 -8.62 8.92 2.14
N VAL A 21 -9.18 7.89 1.50
CA VAL A 21 -10.24 7.07 2.11
C VAL A 21 -9.85 5.61 2.24
N LEU A 22 -9.33 5.00 1.18
CA LEU A 22 -9.14 3.55 1.12
C LEU A 22 -7.73 3.08 1.48
N MET A 23 -6.71 3.93 1.35
CA MET A 23 -5.33 3.55 1.61
C MET A 23 -5.17 3.11 3.07
N PRO A 24 -4.76 1.86 3.31
CA PRO A 24 -4.53 1.39 4.67
C PRO A 24 -3.51 2.29 5.36
N LYS A 25 -3.81 2.72 6.58
CA LYS A 25 -2.88 3.53 7.36
C LYS A 25 -1.75 2.65 7.87
N LYS A 26 -0.55 3.24 7.92
CA LYS A 26 0.55 2.64 8.68
C LYS A 26 0.14 2.60 10.15
N SER A 27 0.27 1.44 10.75
CA SER A 27 -0.07 1.19 12.15
C SER A 27 1.19 0.95 12.97
N MET A 28 1.09 1.18 14.28
CA MET A 28 2.16 0.82 15.18
C MET A 28 2.41 -0.70 15.14
N PRO A 29 3.67 -1.13 15.26
CA PRO A 29 4.02 -2.54 15.39
C PRO A 29 3.27 -3.19 16.55
N GLY A 30 2.69 -4.36 16.30
CA GLY A 30 1.98 -5.16 17.31
C GLY A 30 2.62 -6.53 17.47
N SER A 31 1.94 -7.44 18.17
CA SER A 31 2.40 -8.82 18.35
C SER A 31 2.57 -9.59 17.04
N MET A 32 1.82 -9.21 15.99
CA MET A 32 1.86 -9.81 14.65
C MET A 32 2.78 -9.01 13.69
N PHE A 33 3.88 -8.46 14.18
CA PHE A 33 4.84 -7.76 13.34
C PHE A 33 5.78 -8.76 12.63
N PRO A 34 5.73 -8.93 11.30
CA PRO A 34 6.56 -9.91 10.63
C PRO A 34 7.97 -9.37 10.37
N VAL A 35 8.93 -10.26 10.51
CA VAL A 35 10.35 -10.07 10.21
C VAL A 35 10.84 -11.22 9.34
N CYS A 36 11.85 -10.98 8.50
CA CYS A 36 12.44 -12.03 7.67
C CYS A 36 13.56 -12.73 8.41
N VAL A 37 13.49 -14.06 8.46
CA VAL A 37 14.54 -14.93 9.01
C VAL A 37 14.88 -16.03 8.02
N TRP A 38 16.09 -16.55 8.15
CA TRP A 38 16.51 -17.76 7.45
C TRP A 38 16.10 -19.00 8.26
N ASP A 39 15.32 -19.87 7.62
CA ASP A 39 15.08 -21.24 8.05
C ASP A 39 15.85 -22.18 7.13
N GLY A 40 17.04 -22.58 7.57
CA GLY A 40 18.01 -23.27 6.72
C GLY A 40 18.42 -22.43 5.51
N ALA A 41 18.04 -22.88 4.31
CA ALA A 41 18.32 -22.18 3.04
C ALA A 41 17.13 -21.34 2.53
N ARG A 42 16.02 -21.30 3.27
CA ARG A 42 14.78 -20.66 2.84
C ARG A 42 14.51 -19.40 3.69
N PRO A 43 14.18 -18.25 3.06
CA PRO A 43 13.71 -17.10 3.80
C PRO A 43 12.23 -17.30 4.16
N ILE A 44 11.91 -17.12 5.43
CA ILE A 44 10.54 -17.16 5.94
C ILE A 44 10.22 -15.90 6.74
N SER A 45 8.94 -15.57 6.81
CA SER A 45 8.42 -14.50 7.65
C SER A 45 7.95 -15.09 8.97
N VAL A 46 8.51 -14.62 10.07
CA VAL A 46 8.08 -14.97 11.43
C VAL A 46 7.63 -13.72 12.17
N PHE A 47 6.74 -13.86 13.14
CA PHE A 47 6.38 -12.72 13.98
C PHE A 47 7.48 -12.41 14.98
N LEU A 48 7.78 -11.12 15.18
CA LEU A 48 8.82 -10.66 16.10
C LEU A 48 8.61 -11.20 17.52
N ALA A 49 7.36 -11.17 18.01
CA ALA A 49 7.01 -11.71 19.32
C ALA A 49 7.16 -13.24 19.41
N GLU A 50 7.05 -13.95 18.30
CA GLU A 50 7.29 -15.40 18.25
C GLU A 50 8.79 -15.71 18.25
N ARG A 51 9.57 -14.95 17.48
CA ARG A 51 11.04 -15.03 17.48
C ARG A 51 11.61 -14.79 18.87
N GLU A 52 11.13 -13.78 19.58
CA GLU A 52 11.57 -13.48 20.96
C GLU A 52 11.26 -14.61 21.94
N LYS A 53 10.15 -15.32 21.75
CA LYS A 53 9.76 -16.47 22.58
C LYS A 53 10.52 -17.76 22.26
N ALA A 54 10.98 -17.93 21.03
CA ALA A 54 11.64 -19.15 20.57
C ALA A 54 12.98 -19.44 21.27
N GLY A 55 13.54 -18.48 22.02
CA GLY A 55 14.73 -18.66 22.86
C GLY A 55 16.06 -18.81 22.09
N ILE A 56 16.01 -19.23 20.83
CA ILE A 56 17.15 -19.33 19.92
C ILE A 56 17.01 -18.23 18.85
N PRO A 57 17.98 -17.31 18.70
CA PRO A 57 17.90 -16.26 17.71
C PRO A 57 18.05 -16.87 16.31
N GLN A 58 16.93 -16.99 15.60
CA GLN A 58 16.95 -17.27 14.16
C GLN A 58 17.74 -16.17 13.44
N ARG A 59 18.57 -16.58 12.47
CA ARG A 59 19.40 -15.68 11.66
C ARG A 59 18.49 -14.76 10.85
N LEU A 60 18.67 -13.44 10.95
CA LEU A 60 17.85 -12.50 10.17
C LEU A 60 18.28 -12.48 8.71
N CYS A 61 17.33 -12.14 7.84
CA CYS A 61 17.64 -11.73 6.48
C CYS A 61 18.22 -10.31 6.53
N THR A 62 19.51 -10.18 6.25
CA THR A 62 20.24 -8.90 6.23
C THR A 62 20.54 -8.42 4.81
N GLU A 63 20.06 -9.14 3.80
CA GLU A 63 20.28 -8.87 2.39
C GLU A 63 18.93 -8.76 1.68
N ALA A 64 18.90 -8.08 0.53
CA ALA A 64 17.70 -8.03 -0.29
C ALA A 64 17.34 -9.43 -0.80
N VAL A 65 16.06 -9.79 -0.71
CA VAL A 65 15.53 -11.11 -1.06
C VAL A 65 14.26 -10.94 -1.87
N ASP A 66 14.14 -11.59 -3.03
CA ASP A 66 12.86 -11.80 -3.71
C ASP A 66 12.67 -13.31 -3.85
N TYR A 67 11.86 -13.88 -2.95
CA TYR A 67 11.61 -15.30 -2.85
C TYR A 67 10.16 -15.61 -3.22
N HIS A 68 9.99 -16.61 -4.06
CA HIS A 68 8.68 -17.13 -4.45
C HIS A 68 8.73 -18.66 -4.34
N GLU A 69 7.82 -19.21 -3.57
CA GLU A 69 7.70 -20.66 -3.45
C GLU A 69 6.94 -21.22 -4.66
N ALA A 70 7.44 -22.30 -5.26
CA ALA A 70 6.86 -22.86 -6.48
C ALA A 70 5.48 -23.50 -6.25
N ASP A 71 5.30 -24.17 -5.11
CA ASP A 71 4.14 -25.03 -4.83
C ASP A 71 3.13 -24.40 -3.86
N ARG A 72 3.39 -23.17 -3.39
CA ARG A 72 2.54 -22.46 -2.43
C ARG A 72 2.37 -21.00 -2.84
N PRO A 73 1.25 -20.35 -2.49
CA PRO A 73 1.08 -18.92 -2.68
C PRO A 73 1.91 -18.11 -1.67
N TYR A 74 3.13 -18.55 -1.39
CA TYR A 74 4.07 -17.90 -0.49
C TYR A 74 5.08 -17.10 -1.29
N ARG A 75 5.03 -15.78 -1.14
CA ARG A 75 6.03 -14.86 -1.68
C ARG A 75 6.53 -13.96 -0.57
N LEU A 76 7.83 -13.73 -0.56
CA LEU A 76 8.49 -12.82 0.36
C LEU A 76 9.41 -11.92 -0.43
N ARG A 77 9.31 -10.62 -0.19
CA ARG A 77 10.23 -9.64 -0.73
C ARG A 77 10.78 -8.77 0.39
N LEU A 78 12.09 -8.68 0.48
CA LEU A 78 12.81 -7.84 1.42
C LEU A 78 13.70 -6.89 0.63
N GLU A 79 13.54 -5.59 0.87
CA GLU A 79 14.33 -4.53 0.26
C GLU A 79 14.96 -3.67 1.35
N GLU A 80 16.25 -3.32 1.20
CA GLU A 80 16.88 -2.33 2.06
C GLU A 80 16.55 -0.93 1.53
N VAL A 81 15.78 -0.15 2.30
CA VAL A 81 15.30 1.18 1.89
C VAL A 81 16.19 2.32 2.41
N ALA A 82 16.96 2.05 3.46
CA ALA A 82 17.96 2.92 4.06
C ALA A 82 18.95 2.05 4.85
N PRO A 83 20.13 2.55 5.28
CA PRO A 83 21.12 1.74 5.98
C PRO A 83 20.52 0.95 7.15
N ALA A 84 20.64 -0.37 7.08
CA ALA A 84 20.09 -1.34 8.03
C ALA A 84 18.57 -1.23 8.26
N THR A 85 17.84 -0.58 7.35
CA THR A 85 16.38 -0.42 7.40
C THR A 85 15.77 -1.19 6.25
N PHE A 86 14.96 -2.17 6.59
CA PHE A 86 14.37 -3.10 5.63
C PHE A 86 12.87 -2.90 5.52
N HIS A 87 12.36 -2.98 4.30
CA HIS A 87 10.96 -3.08 3.97
C HIS A 87 10.66 -4.51 3.54
N LEU A 88 9.83 -5.19 4.31
CA LEU A 88 9.38 -6.55 4.09
C LEU A 88 7.96 -6.53 3.53
N GLN A 89 7.73 -7.32 2.49
CA GLN A 89 6.43 -7.61 1.90
C GLN A 89 6.22 -9.12 1.88
N VAL A 90 5.12 -9.59 2.45
CA VAL A 90 4.80 -11.03 2.56
C VAL A 90 3.43 -11.31 1.98
N TRP A 91 3.35 -12.22 1.02
CA TRP A 91 2.11 -12.82 0.55
C TRP A 91 2.09 -14.25 1.07
N ASN A 92 1.28 -14.55 2.08
CA ASN A 92 1.24 -15.88 2.71
C ASN A 92 -0.03 -16.67 2.35
N ASP A 93 -1.13 -15.95 2.15
CA ASP A 93 -2.49 -16.50 1.99
C ASP A 93 -3.22 -15.96 0.75
N SER A 94 -2.77 -14.84 0.17
CA SER A 94 -3.32 -14.30 -1.07
C SER A 94 -2.25 -13.61 -1.91
N MET A 95 -2.36 -13.72 -3.24
CA MET A 95 -1.52 -12.95 -4.18
C MET A 95 -1.95 -11.47 -4.30
N GLY A 96 -3.08 -11.08 -3.69
CA GLY A 96 -3.69 -9.76 -3.89
C GLY A 96 -2.95 -8.66 -3.15
N ASP A 97 -2.81 -8.80 -1.83
CA ASP A 97 -2.23 -7.78 -0.95
C ASP A 97 -1.12 -8.37 -0.06
N PRO A 98 0.11 -7.84 -0.14
CA PRO A 98 1.14 -8.24 0.81
C PRO A 98 0.84 -7.71 2.20
N PHE A 99 1.25 -8.41 3.25
CA PHE A 99 1.49 -7.76 4.53
C PHE A 99 2.84 -7.05 4.49
N GLU A 100 2.84 -5.75 4.78
CA GLU A 100 4.03 -4.90 4.72
C GLU A 100 4.50 -4.55 6.13
N SER A 101 5.80 -4.65 6.37
CA SER A 101 6.44 -4.15 7.59
C SER A 101 7.76 -3.46 7.27
N ALA A 102 8.13 -2.46 8.06
CA ALA A 102 9.45 -1.88 8.01
C ALA A 102 10.10 -1.90 9.39
N TYR A 103 11.35 -2.31 9.43
CA TYR A 103 12.13 -2.41 10.66
C TYR A 103 13.58 -2.04 10.40
N GLN A 104 14.25 -1.58 11.45
CA GLN A 104 15.68 -1.38 11.46
C GLN A 104 16.36 -2.54 12.20
N VAL A 105 17.50 -3.00 11.71
CA VAL A 105 18.34 -3.99 12.37
C VAL A 105 19.52 -3.25 12.99
N ALA A 106 19.60 -3.23 14.32
CA ALA A 106 20.75 -2.70 15.02
C ALA A 106 21.89 -3.71 14.97
N SER A 107 23.11 -3.22 14.72
CA SER A 107 24.35 -4.01 14.70
C SER A 107 24.79 -4.37 16.12
N THR A 108 23.98 -5.16 16.81
CA THR A 108 24.24 -5.74 18.13
C THR A 108 24.40 -7.26 17.99
N ASN A 109 24.97 -7.92 18.99
CA ASN A 109 25.05 -9.38 19.07
C ASN A 109 24.28 -9.87 20.31
N PRO A 110 23.08 -10.47 20.17
CA PRO A 110 22.38 -10.76 18.92
C PRO A 110 21.78 -9.51 18.24
N GLU A 111 21.52 -9.61 16.94
CA GLU A 111 20.90 -8.54 16.14
C GLU A 111 19.55 -8.14 16.74
N HIS A 112 19.41 -6.85 17.06
CA HIS A 112 18.20 -6.29 17.66
C HIS A 112 17.33 -5.63 16.60
N ILE A 113 16.02 -5.87 16.64
CA ILE A 113 15.07 -5.39 15.63
C ILE A 113 14.27 -4.25 16.24
N ILE A 114 14.32 -3.09 15.59
CA ILE A 114 13.54 -1.91 15.95
C ILE A 114 12.39 -1.79 14.95
N PRO A 115 11.16 -2.16 15.33
CA PRO A 115 10.04 -2.12 14.40
C PRO A 115 9.57 -0.68 14.20
N LEU A 116 9.37 -0.26 12.95
CA LEU A 116 9.01 1.11 12.60
C LEU A 116 7.51 1.25 12.33
N TRP A 117 6.99 0.44 11.41
CA TRP A 117 5.56 0.44 11.05
C TRP A 117 5.16 -0.86 10.37
N GLN A 118 3.87 -1.18 10.45
CA GLN A 118 3.28 -2.28 9.70
C GLN A 118 1.97 -1.86 9.03
N ARG A 119 1.61 -2.52 7.95
CA ARG A 119 0.43 -2.18 7.14
C ARG A 119 0.00 -3.38 6.31
N ARG A 120 -1.31 -3.56 6.12
CA ARG A 120 -1.84 -4.45 5.08
C ARG A 120 -1.68 -3.81 3.70
N GLY A 121 -1.41 -4.62 2.69
CA GLY A 121 -1.20 -4.19 1.31
C GLY A 121 -2.32 -3.30 0.80
N ALA A 122 -1.96 -2.39 -0.11
CA ALA A 122 -2.87 -1.38 -0.63
C ALA A 122 -3.37 -1.69 -2.05
N ASN A 123 -3.03 -2.84 -2.64
CA ASN A 123 -3.40 -3.19 -4.00
C ASN A 123 -4.91 -3.39 -4.14
N MET A 124 -5.56 -4.10 -3.21
CA MET A 124 -7.03 -4.24 -3.23
C MET A 124 -7.70 -2.88 -3.02
N ALA A 125 -7.21 -2.09 -2.06
CA ALA A 125 -7.71 -0.74 -1.83
C ALA A 125 -7.56 0.17 -3.06
N ARG A 126 -6.49 -0.01 -3.85
CA ARG A 126 -6.26 0.69 -5.11
C ARG A 126 -7.22 0.22 -6.19
N ALA A 127 -7.42 -1.09 -6.36
CA ALA A 127 -8.37 -1.62 -7.31
C ALA A 127 -9.79 -1.12 -7.02
N LEU A 128 -10.23 -1.22 -5.75
CA LEU A 128 -11.54 -0.75 -5.30
C LEU A 128 -11.73 0.76 -5.49
N SER A 129 -10.67 1.57 -5.39
CA SER A 129 -10.81 3.01 -5.59
C SER A 129 -11.23 3.36 -7.02
N PHE A 130 -10.73 2.64 -8.03
CA PHE A 130 -11.13 2.83 -9.42
C PHE A 130 -12.59 2.45 -9.66
N PHE A 131 -13.08 1.39 -9.00
CA PHE A 131 -14.50 1.02 -9.07
C PHE A 131 -15.40 2.04 -8.36
N TYR A 132 -15.07 2.44 -7.13
CA TYR A 132 -15.91 3.38 -6.39
C TYR A 132 -15.86 4.82 -6.94
N ALA A 133 -14.82 5.17 -7.69
CA ALA A 133 -14.68 6.49 -8.29
C ALA A 133 -15.66 6.80 -9.42
N PHE A 134 -16.42 5.82 -9.93
CA PHE A 134 -17.45 6.09 -10.93
C PHE A 134 -18.51 7.09 -10.41
N VAL A 135 -18.99 6.91 -9.18
CA VAL A 135 -20.02 7.79 -8.60
C VAL A 135 -19.54 9.24 -8.45
N PRO A 136 -18.44 9.54 -7.71
CA PRO A 136 -17.98 10.91 -7.55
C PRO A 136 -17.57 11.55 -8.89
N SER A 137 -17.02 10.78 -9.84
CA SER A 137 -16.62 11.33 -11.13
C SER A 137 -17.81 11.75 -12.01
N ILE A 138 -18.90 10.98 -12.01
CA ILE A 138 -20.15 11.35 -12.70
C ILE A 138 -20.75 12.62 -12.07
N VAL A 139 -20.75 12.71 -10.74
CA VAL A 139 -21.24 13.90 -10.03
C VAL A 139 -20.41 15.14 -10.39
N LEU A 140 -19.07 15.04 -10.34
CA LEU A 140 -18.18 16.14 -10.70
C LEU A 140 -18.36 16.57 -12.16
N TYR A 141 -18.48 15.59 -13.06
CA TYR A 141 -18.69 15.85 -14.48
C TYR A 141 -19.99 16.64 -14.71
N LYS A 142 -21.11 16.21 -14.12
CA LYS A 142 -22.39 16.92 -14.23
C LYS A 142 -22.32 18.33 -13.64
N LEU A 143 -21.66 18.48 -12.49
CA LEU A 143 -21.47 19.78 -11.83
C LEU A 143 -20.70 20.76 -12.73
N LEU A 144 -19.60 20.32 -13.35
CA LEU A 144 -18.80 21.14 -14.25
C LEU A 144 -19.59 21.60 -15.47
N PHE A 145 -20.37 20.71 -16.08
CA PHE A 145 -21.23 21.07 -17.21
C PHE A 145 -22.34 22.04 -16.81
N TYR A 146 -22.99 21.81 -15.67
CA TYR A 146 -24.00 22.72 -15.13
C TYR A 146 -23.44 24.13 -14.89
N LEU A 147 -22.28 24.22 -14.24
CA LEU A 147 -21.61 25.50 -13.98
C LEU A 147 -21.19 26.20 -15.28
N ARG A 148 -20.70 25.46 -16.28
CA ARG A 148 -20.35 26.01 -17.59
C ARG A 148 -21.57 26.59 -18.30
N ALA A 149 -22.68 25.85 -18.33
CA ALA A 149 -23.93 26.32 -18.92
C ALA A 149 -24.44 27.58 -18.20
N ARG A 150 -24.43 27.58 -16.86
CA ARG A 150 -24.84 28.74 -16.05
C ARG A 150 -23.98 29.98 -16.33
N ARG A 151 -22.66 29.82 -16.49
CA ARG A 151 -21.77 30.94 -16.84
C ARG A 151 -22.06 31.50 -18.24
N LEU A 152 -22.33 30.64 -19.22
CA LEU A 152 -22.68 31.07 -20.57
C LEU A 152 -24.00 31.86 -20.58
N ASN A 153 -25.03 31.36 -19.87
CA ASN A 153 -26.32 32.04 -19.77
C ASN A 153 -26.19 33.41 -19.07
N LYS A 154 -25.40 33.51 -18.00
CA LYS A 154 -25.12 34.80 -17.33
C LYS A 154 -24.41 35.79 -18.25
N LYS A 155 -23.50 35.31 -19.11
CA LYS A 155 -22.78 36.17 -20.05
C LYS A 155 -23.72 36.70 -21.14
N GLN A 156 -24.62 35.86 -21.68
CA GLN A 156 -25.63 36.29 -22.64
C GLN A 156 -26.61 37.33 -22.06
N GLN A 157 -27.02 37.18 -20.79
CA GLN A 157 -27.88 38.17 -20.12
C GLN A 157 -27.18 39.52 -19.87
N ALA A 158 -25.86 39.54 -19.73
CA ALA A 158 -25.08 40.78 -19.56
C ALA A 158 -24.82 41.53 -20.88
N ASP A 159 -24.84 40.81 -22.01
CA ASP A 159 -24.62 41.37 -23.36
C ASP A 159 -25.94 41.72 -24.09
N THR A 160 -27.10 41.55 -23.44
CA THR A 160 -28.40 41.97 -24.01
C THR A 160 -28.71 43.40 -23.52
N PRO A 161 -28.85 44.40 -24.42
CA PRO A 161 -29.00 45.81 -24.08
C PRO A 161 -30.33 46.16 -23.39
#